data_AF-A0A7J9H565-F1
#
_entry.id   AF-A0A7J9H565-F1
#
_cell.length_a   1.000
_cell.length_b   1.000
_cell.length_c   1.000
_cell.angle_alpha   90.00
_cell.angle_beta   90.00
_cell.angle_gamma   90.00
#
_symmetry.space_group_name_H-M   'P 1'
#
loop_
_entity.id
_entity.type
_entity.pdbx_description
1 polymer ?
#
loop_
_entity_poly.entity_id
_entity_poly.type
_entity_poly.pdbx_seq_one_letter_code
_entity_poly.pdbx_strand_id
1 'polypeptide(L)' 'MRKYVDAVGDDVILVFVVSAMVHGKIELDYIDDFIAIPDYPLSATMCIARITEALADKWSIL' A
#
# COMPACT_ATOMS: atom_id res chain seq x y z
N MET A 1 -0.92 1.41 -7.84
CA MET A 1 0.17 0.94 -6.97
C MET A 1 1.57 1.13 -7.58
N ARG A 2 1.94 0.47 -8.69
CA ARG A 2 3.31 0.57 -9.26
C ARG A 2 3.80 2.01 -9.49
N LYS A 3 3.00 2.82 -10.20
CA LYS A 3 3.30 4.25 -10.40
C LYS A 3 3.50 5.05 -9.10
N TYR A 4 2.83 4.64 -8.02
CA TYR A 4 2.95 5.32 -6.72
C TYR A 4 4.28 4.97 -6.06
N VAL A 5 4.66 3.69 -5.99
CA VAL A 5 5.95 3.28 -5.42
C VAL A 5 7.14 3.75 -6.25
N ASP A 6 7.00 3.83 -7.59
CA ASP A 6 8.04 4.31 -8.50
C ASP A 6 8.30 5.82 -8.35
N ALA A 7 7.29 6.59 -7.96
CA ALA A 7 7.41 8.03 -7.77
C ALA A 7 8.13 8.40 -6.46
N VAL A 8 8.24 7.45 -5.52
CA VAL A 8 8.89 7.65 -4.23
C VAL A 8 10.38 7.35 -4.35
N GLY A 9 11.23 8.25 -3.85
CA GLY A 9 12.68 8.04 -3.82
C GLY A 9 13.09 6.85 -2.94
N ASP A 10 14.24 6.24 -3.23
CA ASP A 10 14.75 5.10 -2.46
C ASP A 10 15.31 5.52 -1.08
N ASP A 11 15.47 6.82 -0.84
CA ASP A 11 15.85 7.44 0.43
C ASP A 11 14.67 7.62 1.40
N VAL A 12 13.45 7.29 0.98
CA VAL A 12 12.22 7.43 1.77
C VAL A 12 11.79 6.08 2.34
N ILE A 13 11.53 6.03 3.65
CA ILE A 13 10.96 4.85 4.30
C ILE A 13 9.44 4.85 4.12
N LEU A 14 8.93 3.90 3.35
CA LEU A 14 7.49 3.72 3.15
C LEU A 14 6.87 2.91 4.28
N VAL A 15 5.82 3.46 4.90
CA VAL A 15 4.98 2.77 5.89
C VAL A 15 3.56 2.64 5.33
N PHE A 16 3.11 1.39 5.14
CA PHE A 16 1.75 1.11 4.67
C PHE A 16 0.86 0.71 5.84
N VAL A 17 -0.24 1.44 6.03
CA VAL A 17 -1.27 1.11 7.03
C VAL A 17 -2.39 0.35 6.33
N VAL A 18 -2.59 -0.91 6.69
CA VAL A 18 -3.66 -1.76 6.16
C VAL A 18 -4.57 -2.19 7.30
N SER A 19 -5.88 -1.96 7.15
CA SER A 19 -6.87 -2.40 8.14
C SER A 19 -7.04 -3.92 8.09
N ALA A 20 -7.07 -4.56 9.26
CA ALA A 20 -7.46 -5.96 9.44
C ALA A 20 -8.91 -6.12 9.96
N MET A 21 -9.70 -5.04 9.91
CA MET A 21 -11.08 -5.03 10.40
C MET A 21 -12.05 -5.54 9.33
N VAL A 22 -13.15 -6.17 9.76
CA VAL A 22 -14.22 -6.64 8.85
C VAL A 22 -15.03 -5.46 8.28
N HIS A 23 -15.29 -4.45 9.11
CA HIS A 23 -15.92 -3.19 8.73
C HIS A 23 -15.27 -2.05 9.52
N GLY A 24 -15.34 -0.84 8.99
CA GLY A 24 -14.79 0.35 9.61
C GLY A 24 -13.94 1.15 8.62
N LYS A 25 -13.34 2.22 9.13
CA LYS A 25 -12.47 3.10 8.37
C LYS A 25 -11.18 3.31 9.16
N ILE A 26 -10.06 3.37 8.45
CA ILE A 26 -8.78 3.77 9.04
C ILE A 26 -8.81 5.30 9.16
N GLU A 27 -8.72 5.81 10.39
CA GLU A 27 -8.57 7.24 10.67
C GLU A 27 -7.48 7.39 11.73
N LEU A 28 -6.30 7.81 11.30
CA LEU A 28 -5.11 7.94 12.13
C LEU A 28 -4.37 9.22 11.72
N ASP A 29 -3.88 9.97 12.70
CA ASP A 29 -3.27 11.29 12.47
C ASP A 29 -1.89 11.24 11.80
N TYR A 30 -1.27 10.07 11.74
CA TYR A 30 0.06 9.86 11.16
C TYR A 30 0.02 9.39 9.71
N ILE A 31 -1.17 9.36 9.07
CA ILE A 31 -1.30 8.99 7.67
C ILE A 31 -1.10 10.22 6.79
N ASP A 32 -0.07 10.19 5.97
CA ASP A 32 0.19 11.25 4.98
C ASP A 32 -0.78 11.17 3.79
N ASP A 33 -0.95 9.97 3.22
CA ASP A 33 -1.72 9.75 2.01
C ASP A 33 -2.69 8.57 2.12
N PHE A 34 -3.90 8.74 1.56
CA PHE A 34 -4.86 7.66 1.35
C PHE A 34 -4.87 7.23 -0.12
N ILE A 35 -4.43 5.99 -0.37
CA ILE A 35 -4.37 5.41 -1.72
C ILE A 35 -5.37 4.26 -1.88
N ALA A 36 -6.09 4.26 -3.00
CA ALA A 36 -6.85 3.10 -3.46
C ALA A 36 -5.94 2.21 -4.33
N ILE A 37 -5.84 0.91 -4.00
CA ILE A 37 -5.05 -0.04 -4.79
C ILE A 37 -5.88 -0.50 -6.01
N PRO A 38 -7.10 -1.02 -5.82
CA PRO A 38 -8.15 -1.10 -6.83
C PRO A 38 -9.34 -0.17 -6.52
N ASP A 39 -10.16 0.12 -7.53
CA ASP A 39 -11.40 0.91 -7.40
C ASP A 39 -12.60 0.11 -6.83
N TYR A 40 -12.34 -1.03 -6.16
CA TYR A 40 -13.37 -1.87 -5.55
C TYR A 40 -12.89 -2.47 -4.22
N PRO A 41 -13.80 -2.87 -3.30
CA PRO A 41 -13.39 -3.42 -2.00
C PRO A 41 -12.58 -4.70 -2.15
N LEU A 42 -11.50 -4.80 -1.37
CA LEU A 42 -10.57 -5.91 -1.40
C LEU A 42 -10.28 -6.38 0.03
N SER A 43 -9.95 -7.66 0.20
CA SER A 43 -9.49 -8.16 1.49
C SER A 43 -8.14 -7.55 1.86
N ALA A 44 -7.87 -7.40 3.16
CA ALA A 44 -6.60 -6.88 3.67
C ALA A 44 -5.39 -7.67 3.13
N THR A 45 -5.49 -9.01 3.11
CA THR A 45 -4.45 -9.90 2.58
C THR A 45 -4.13 -9.60 1.13
N MET A 46 -5.14 -9.37 0.29
CA MET A 46 -4.93 -9.07 -1.12
C MET A 46 -4.36 -7.65 -1.29
N CYS A 47 -4.73 -6.68 -0.45
CA CYS A 47 -4.08 -5.36 -0.45
C CYS A 47 -2.59 -5.48 -0.16
N ILE A 48 -2.21 -6.26 0.86
CA ILE A 48 -0.81 -6.50 1.22
C ILE A 48 -0.07 -7.16 0.06
N ALA A 49 -0.63 -8.22 -0.54
CA ALA A 49 -0.03 -8.90 -1.69
C ALA A 49 0.29 -7.92 -2.84
N ARG A 50 -0.66 -7.04 -3.17
CA ARG A 50 -0.50 -6.05 -4.25
C ARG A 50 0.53 -4.96 -3.93
N ILE A 51 0.68 -4.59 -2.66
CA ILE A 51 1.73 -3.68 -2.21
C ILE A 51 3.10 -4.37 -2.35
N THR A 52 3.22 -5.59 -1.84
CA THR A 52 4.49 -6.34 -1.88
C THR A 52 4.92 -6.68 -3.30
N GLU A 53 3.99 -7.06 -4.19
CA GLU A 53 4.26 -7.27 -5.61
C GLU A 53 4.84 -6.01 -6.27
N ALA A 54 4.23 -4.85 -6.02
CA ALA A 54 4.71 -3.58 -6.59
C ALA A 54 6.09 -3.17 -6.07
N LEU A 55 6.39 -3.43 -4.79
CA LEU A 55 7.71 -3.17 -4.21
C LEU A 55 8.77 -4.15 -4.72
N ALA A 56 8.41 -5.43 -4.86
CA ALA A 56 9.29 -6.45 -5.43
C ALA A 56 9.67 -6.11 -6.87
N ASP A 57 8.70 -5.67 -7.69
CA ASP A 57 8.94 -5.17 -9.04
C ASP A 57 9.90 -3.96 -9.04
N LYS A 58 9.65 -2.96 -8.19
CA LYS A 58 10.50 -1.75 -8.09
C LYS A 58 11.95 -2.09 -7.78
N TRP A 59 12.17 -3.00 -6.83
CA TRP A 59 13.51 -3.36 -6.37
C TRP A 59 14.10 -4.61 -7.06
N SER A 60 13.41 -5.14 -8.08
CA SER A 60 13.84 -6.35 -8.80
C SER A 60 14.12 -7.55 -7.87
N ILE A 61 13.25 -7.74 -6.88
CA ILE A 61 13.29 -8.87 -5.93
C ILE A 61 12.38 -9.98 -6.47
N LEU A 62 12.91 -11.21 -6.54
CA LEU A 62 12.21 -12.42 -7.00
C LEU A 62 11.56 -13.18 -5.84
#